data_AF-A0A1V1UVL1-F1
#
_entry.id   AF-A0A1V1UVL1-F1
#
_cell.length_a   1.000
_cell.length_b   1.000
_cell.length_c   1.000
_cell.angle_alpha   90.00
_cell.angle_beta   90.00
_cell.angle_gamma   90.00
#
_symmetry.space_group_name_H-M   'P 1'
#
loop_
_entity.id
_entity.type
_entity.pdbx_description
1 polymer ?
#
loop_
_entity_poly.entity_id
_entity_poly.type
_entity_poly.pdbx_seq_one_letter_code
_entity_poly.pdbx_strand_id
1 'polypeptide(L)'
;MNAPISKKMTPIAAVAITGALAACSGGLSARTDATSPLAPRVQELVDSNRHYPRWEDFPAAPTGLPDVRQVAADARRLQADNATLTGEIARIDWTLNDPAALAAQITARVAAAPVSPDAARTQAEIEAFAQSLRDRAKAPPPLDCRPAR
;
A
#
# COMPACT_ATOMS: atom_id res chain seq x y z
N MET A 1 28.37 -60.63 -18.18
CA MET A 1 29.80 -60.34 -17.89
C MET A 1 29.84 -58.99 -17.19
N ASN A 2 29.83 -58.94 -15.85
CA ASN A 2 31.00 -59.03 -14.94
C ASN A 2 32.00 -57.89 -15.26
N ALA A 3 32.39 -56.94 -14.39
CA ALA A 3 32.33 -56.82 -12.93
C ALA A 3 32.56 -55.33 -12.50
N PRO A 4 32.24 -54.96 -11.25
CA PRO A 4 32.42 -53.62 -10.67
C PRO A 4 33.80 -53.42 -10.01
N ILE A 5 34.35 -52.20 -10.03
CA ILE A 5 35.53 -51.83 -9.22
C ILE A 5 35.11 -50.88 -8.11
N SER A 6 35.22 -51.37 -6.89
CA SER A 6 35.13 -50.65 -5.63
C SER A 6 36.54 -50.20 -5.20
N LYS A 7 36.68 -48.98 -4.68
CA LYS A 7 37.66 -48.70 -3.61
C LYS A 7 37.28 -47.47 -2.79
N LYS A 8 37.02 -47.70 -1.51
CA LYS A 8 36.76 -46.72 -0.45
C LYS A 8 38.03 -45.92 -0.14
N MET A 9 37.92 -44.63 0.20
CA MET A 9 38.81 -43.94 1.17
C MET A 9 38.26 -42.55 1.60
N THR A 10 37.67 -42.54 2.80
CA THR A 10 37.77 -41.57 3.92
C THR A 10 37.73 -40.04 3.67
N PRO A 11 36.72 -39.31 4.22
CA PRO A 11 36.75 -37.85 4.33
C PRO A 11 37.27 -37.41 5.72
N ILE A 12 38.49 -36.85 5.77
CA ILE A 12 38.99 -36.11 6.95
C ILE A 12 39.34 -34.69 6.48
N ALA A 13 38.34 -33.81 6.44
CA ALA A 13 38.56 -32.38 6.19
C ALA A 13 37.40 -31.48 6.67
N ALA A 14 36.69 -31.85 7.75
CA ALA A 14 35.49 -31.12 8.19
C ALA A 14 35.64 -30.29 9.48
N VAL A 15 36.81 -30.28 10.14
CA VAL A 15 36.93 -29.69 11.51
C VAL A 15 37.62 -28.32 11.55
N ALA A 16 38.19 -27.82 10.45
CA ALA A 16 38.94 -26.55 10.47
C ALA A 16 38.16 -25.28 10.06
N ILE A 17 36.89 -25.40 9.63
CA ILE A 17 36.14 -24.27 9.03
C ILE A 17 35.18 -23.59 10.03
N THR A 18 34.92 -24.17 11.20
CA THR A 18 33.92 -23.65 12.15
C THR A 18 34.40 -22.50 13.03
N GLY A 19 35.70 -22.19 13.08
CA GLY A 19 36.26 -21.13 13.94
C GLY A 19 36.04 -19.69 13.45
N ALA A 20 35.83 -19.49 12.15
CA ALA A 20 35.76 -18.14 11.55
C ALA A 20 34.35 -17.51 11.56
N LEU A 21 33.31 -18.27 11.91
CA LEU A 21 31.92 -17.82 11.85
C LEU A 21 31.42 -17.15 13.16
N ALA A 22 32.19 -17.21 14.25
CA ALA A 22 31.81 -16.61 15.53
C ALA A 22 32.09 -15.09 15.63
N ALA A 23 32.74 -14.48 14.63
CA ALA A 23 33.09 -13.06 14.66
C ALA A 23 31.94 -12.11 14.29
N CYS A 24 30.82 -12.61 13.75
CA CYS A 24 29.70 -11.78 13.29
C CYS A 24 28.56 -11.60 14.31
N SER A 25 28.66 -12.17 15.51
CA SER A 25 27.65 -11.97 16.58
C SER A 25 27.96 -10.78 17.50
N GLY A 26 29.09 -10.09 17.30
CA GLY A 26 29.41 -8.87 18.03
C GLY A 26 28.61 -7.69 17.48
N GLY A 27 27.58 -7.26 18.20
CA GLY A 27 26.83 -6.06 17.88
C GLY A 27 27.77 -4.87 17.69
N LEU A 28 27.57 -4.10 16.61
CA LEU A 28 28.33 -2.90 16.29
C LEU A 28 28.25 -1.89 17.45
N SER A 29 29.24 -1.90 18.33
CA SER A 29 29.37 -0.93 19.41
C SER A 29 30.07 0.32 18.87
N ALA A 30 29.41 1.03 17.94
CA ALA A 30 29.89 2.31 17.47
C ALA A 30 29.84 3.31 18.64
N ARG A 31 31.00 3.65 19.19
CA ARG A 31 31.13 4.60 20.30
C ARG A 31 31.27 6.01 19.73
N THR A 32 30.31 6.88 20.03
CA THR A 32 30.41 8.31 19.69
C THR A 32 31.57 8.94 20.44
N ASP A 33 32.38 9.76 19.76
CA ASP A 33 33.47 10.53 20.36
C ASP A 33 32.92 11.48 21.44
N ALA A 34 33.38 11.30 22.68
CA ALA A 34 32.93 12.07 23.84
C ALA A 34 33.34 13.54 23.81
N THR A 35 34.29 13.92 22.94
CA THR A 35 34.71 15.31 22.77
C THR A 35 33.85 16.10 21.77
N SER A 36 32.95 15.42 21.06
CA SER A 36 32.08 16.05 20.06
C SER A 36 30.92 16.82 20.72
N PRO A 37 30.65 18.07 20.30
CA PRO A 37 29.48 18.82 20.77
C PRO A 37 28.15 18.18 20.33
N LEU A 38 28.17 17.26 19.36
CA LEU A 38 27.00 16.51 18.91
C LEU A 38 26.78 15.21 19.69
N ALA A 39 27.69 14.82 20.58
CA ALA A 39 27.61 13.55 21.31
C ALA A 39 26.30 13.36 22.08
N PRO A 40 25.74 14.36 22.79
CA PRO A 40 24.46 14.20 23.49
C PRO A 40 23.30 13.92 22.53
N ARG A 41 23.27 14.60 21.38
CA ARG A 41 22.20 14.46 20.39
C ARG A 41 22.26 13.11 19.67
N VAL A 42 23.47 12.65 19.35
CA VAL A 42 23.68 11.32 18.76
C VAL A 42 23.29 10.24 19.77
N GLN A 43 23.64 10.41 21.04
CA GLN A 43 23.28 9.46 22.10
C GLN A 43 21.75 9.36 22.27
N GLU A 44 21.04 10.49 22.29
CA GLU A 44 19.58 10.53 22.35
C GLU A 44 18.92 9.81 21.15
N LEU A 45 19.45 10.02 19.93
CA LEU A 45 19.00 9.34 18.71
C LEU A 45 19.23 7.82 18.78
N VAL A 46 20.38 7.40 19.30
CA VAL A 46 20.69 5.98 19.46
C VAL A 46 19.78 5.35 20.51
N ASP A 47 19.61 5.97 21.68
CA ASP A 47 18.80 5.42 22.77
C ASP A 47 17.32 5.34 22.39
N SER A 48 16.80 6.32 21.65
CA SER A 48 15.41 6.31 21.15
C SER A 48 15.15 5.25 20.07
N ASN A 49 16.16 4.87 19.28
CA ASN A 49 16.03 3.89 18.19
C ASN A 49 16.67 2.53 18.49
N ARG A 50 17.12 2.29 19.72
CA ARG A 50 17.74 1.02 20.11
C ARG A 50 16.74 -0.13 20.21
N HIS A 51 15.45 0.18 20.36
CA HIS A 51 14.38 -0.80 20.49
C HIS A 51 13.82 -1.18 19.13
N TYR A 52 14.52 -2.08 18.43
CA TYR A 52 13.95 -2.74 17.27
C TYR A 52 12.99 -3.84 17.70
N PRO A 53 11.90 -4.08 16.94
CA PRO A 53 11.08 -5.27 17.12
C PRO A 53 11.97 -6.51 17.09
N ARG A 54 11.80 -7.37 18.09
CA ARG A 54 12.45 -8.67 18.13
C ARG A 54 11.73 -9.61 17.17
N TRP A 55 12.41 -10.68 16.76
CA TRP A 55 11.79 -11.70 15.90
C TRP A 55 10.50 -12.29 16.51
N GLU A 56 10.41 -12.36 17.84
CA GLU A 56 9.22 -12.80 18.57
C GLU A 56 8.09 -11.77 18.63
N ASP A 57 8.37 -10.49 18.37
CA ASP A 57 7.36 -9.42 18.36
C ASP A 57 6.60 -9.38 17.01
N PHE A 58 7.05 -10.14 16.00
CA PHE A 58 6.30 -10.31 14.76
C PHE A 58 5.10 -11.24 14.97
N PRO A 59 3.94 -10.92 14.38
CA PRO A 59 2.78 -11.80 14.46
C PRO A 59 3.11 -13.17 13.85
N ALA A 60 2.52 -14.21 14.43
CA ALA A 60 2.59 -15.55 13.86
C ALA A 60 2.10 -15.55 12.40
N ALA A 61 2.65 -16.45 11.60
CA ALA A 61 2.19 -16.62 10.23
C ALA A 61 0.66 -16.83 10.20
N PRO A 62 -0.07 -16.13 9.32
CA PRO A 62 -1.51 -16.33 9.19
C PRO A 62 -1.83 -17.80 8.94
N THR A 63 -2.83 -18.31 9.66
CA THR A 63 -3.36 -19.65 9.43
C THR A 63 -4.54 -19.59 8.46
N GLY A 64 -4.79 -20.68 7.72
CA GLY A 64 -5.90 -20.75 6.78
C GLY A 64 -5.68 -20.01 5.46
N LEU A 65 -4.42 -19.79 5.05
CA LEU A 65 -4.13 -19.31 3.69
C LEU A 65 -4.60 -20.34 2.64
N PRO A 66 -5.13 -19.90 1.48
CA PRO A 66 -5.48 -20.80 0.39
C PRO A 66 -4.28 -21.62 -0.07
N ASP A 67 -4.53 -22.87 -0.47
CA ASP A 67 -3.48 -23.68 -1.09
C ASP A 67 -3.01 -23.04 -2.40
N VAL A 68 -1.73 -23.21 -2.75
CA VAL A 68 -1.15 -22.62 -3.97
C VAL A 68 -1.89 -23.10 -5.22
N ARG A 69 -2.40 -24.33 -5.23
CA ARG A 69 -3.18 -24.85 -6.36
C ARG A 69 -4.55 -24.17 -6.46
N GLN A 70 -5.14 -23.80 -5.33
CA GLN A 70 -6.39 -23.04 -5.29
C GLN A 70 -6.18 -21.65 -5.86
N VAL A 71 -5.13 -20.93 -5.44
CA VAL A 71 -4.79 -19.60 -5.99
C VAL A 71 -4.56 -19.68 -7.50
N ALA A 72 -3.84 -20.70 -7.98
CA ALA A 72 -3.61 -20.89 -9.41
C ALA A 72 -4.90 -21.21 -10.18
N ALA A 73 -5.83 -21.95 -9.59
CA ALA A 73 -7.13 -22.23 -10.19
C ALA A 73 -8.00 -20.96 -10.27
N ASP A 74 -8.03 -20.17 -9.20
CA ASP A 74 -8.77 -18.91 -9.13
C ASP A 74 -8.22 -17.89 -10.14
N ALA A 75 -6.90 -17.79 -10.28
CA ALA A 75 -6.25 -16.93 -11.27
C ALA A 75 -6.62 -17.33 -12.72
N ARG A 76 -6.61 -18.63 -13.03
CA ARG A 76 -7.03 -19.13 -14.35
C ARG A 76 -8.50 -18.83 -14.64
N ARG A 77 -9.39 -18.98 -13.64
CA ARG A 77 -10.81 -18.65 -13.77
C ARG A 77 -10.98 -17.16 -14.08
N LEU A 78 -10.34 -16.29 -13.30
CA LEU A 78 -10.39 -14.84 -13.53
C LEU A 78 -9.92 -14.45 -14.94
N GLN A 79 -8.87 -15.10 -15.44
CA GLN A 79 -8.37 -14.84 -16.79
C GLN A 79 -9.37 -15.27 -17.88
N ALA A 80 -10.06 -16.40 -17.70
CA ALA A 80 -11.10 -16.86 -18.62
C ALA A 80 -12.35 -15.94 -18.58
N ASP A 81 -12.75 -15.51 -17.38
CA ASP A 81 -13.86 -14.56 -17.19
C ASP A 81 -13.54 -13.22 -17.87
N ASN A 82 -12.31 -12.72 -17.71
CA ASN A 82 -11.86 -11.49 -18.36
C ASN A 82 -11.87 -11.58 -19.89
N ALA A 83 -11.42 -12.71 -20.45
CA ALA A 83 -11.46 -12.95 -21.89
C ALA A 83 -12.91 -12.97 -22.42
N THR A 84 -13.82 -13.59 -21.66
CA THR A 84 -15.26 -13.61 -21.98
C THR A 84 -15.84 -12.20 -21.96
N LEU A 85 -15.60 -11.44 -20.89
CA LEU A 85 -16.06 -10.07 -20.73
C LEU A 85 -15.51 -9.15 -21.83
N THR A 86 -14.25 -9.32 -22.23
CA THR A 86 -13.65 -8.55 -23.32
C THR A 86 -14.35 -8.85 -24.64
N GLY A 87 -14.67 -10.13 -24.89
CA GLY A 87 -15.49 -10.53 -26.04
C GLY A 87 -16.90 -9.91 -26.01
N GLU A 88 -17.51 -9.76 -24.83
CA GLU A 88 -18.79 -9.08 -24.65
C GLU A 88 -18.69 -7.58 -24.93
N ILE A 89 -17.70 -6.90 -24.35
CA ILE A 89 -17.45 -5.47 -24.56
C ILE A 89 -17.20 -5.17 -26.04
N ALA A 90 -16.43 -6.01 -26.74
CA ALA A 90 -16.13 -5.84 -28.16
C ALA A 90 -17.38 -5.95 -29.05
N ARG A 91 -18.46 -6.59 -28.60
CA ARG A 91 -19.75 -6.67 -29.31
C ARG A 91 -20.67 -5.51 -29.01
N ILE A 92 -20.38 -4.69 -28.00
CA ILE A 92 -21.15 -3.49 -27.71
C ILE A 92 -20.94 -2.53 -28.87
N ASP A 93 -21.99 -2.30 -29.64
CA ASP A 93 -22.00 -1.26 -30.65
C ASP A 93 -22.13 0.09 -29.94
N TRP A 94 -21.02 0.82 -29.85
CA TRP A 94 -20.96 2.13 -29.23
C TRP A 94 -21.47 3.17 -30.22
N THR A 95 -22.78 3.40 -30.24
CA THR A 95 -23.40 4.38 -31.13
C THR A 95 -23.27 5.81 -30.58
N LEU A 96 -22.05 6.33 -30.51
CA LEU A 96 -21.80 7.76 -30.33
C LEU A 96 -21.14 8.32 -31.60
N ASN A 97 -21.95 8.45 -32.64
CA ASN A 97 -21.49 8.83 -33.98
C ASN A 97 -20.96 10.26 -34.06
N ASP A 98 -21.54 11.18 -33.28
CA ASP A 98 -21.12 12.58 -33.22
C ASP A 98 -21.22 13.10 -31.78
N PRO A 99 -20.11 13.10 -31.02
CA PRO A 99 -20.10 13.61 -29.66
C PRO A 99 -20.35 15.11 -29.59
N ALA A 100 -19.97 15.88 -30.62
CA ALA A 100 -20.18 17.32 -30.66
C ALA A 100 -21.66 17.66 -30.86
N ALA A 101 -22.36 16.94 -31.75
CA ALA A 101 -23.80 17.08 -31.92
C ALA A 101 -24.58 16.68 -30.66
N LEU A 102 -24.19 15.60 -29.99
CA LEU A 102 -24.81 15.20 -28.72
C LEU A 102 -24.60 16.28 -27.64
N ALA A 103 -23.38 16.80 -27.50
CA ALA A 103 -23.09 17.88 -26.56
C ALA A 103 -23.90 19.15 -26.87
N ALA A 104 -24.03 19.51 -28.15
CA ALA A 104 -24.86 20.63 -28.59
C ALA A 104 -26.35 20.41 -28.27
N GLN A 105 -26.89 19.20 -28.49
CA GLN A 105 -28.26 18.85 -28.12
C GLN A 105 -28.49 18.94 -26.61
N ILE A 106 -27.57 18.41 -25.80
CA ILE A 106 -27.66 18.48 -24.34
C ILE A 106 -27.67 19.94 -23.90
N THR A 107 -26.74 20.74 -24.42
CA THR A 107 -26.65 22.18 -24.09
C THR A 107 -27.94 22.90 -24.47
N ALA A 108 -28.46 22.66 -25.67
CA ALA A 108 -29.71 23.27 -26.12
C ALA A 108 -30.90 22.86 -25.23
N ARG A 109 -30.98 21.58 -24.83
CA ARG A 109 -32.06 21.08 -23.97
C ARG A 109 -31.99 21.65 -22.56
N VAL A 110 -30.79 21.79 -21.99
CA VAL A 110 -30.57 22.43 -20.68
C VAL A 110 -30.92 23.91 -20.75
N ALA A 111 -30.50 24.61 -21.80
CA ALA A 111 -30.80 26.04 -21.98
C ALA A 111 -32.30 26.29 -22.22
N ALA A 112 -33.00 25.36 -22.86
CA ALA A 112 -34.45 25.45 -23.08
C ALA A 112 -35.28 25.05 -21.85
N ALA A 113 -34.68 24.41 -20.84
CA ALA A 113 -35.38 24.08 -19.62
C ALA A 113 -35.67 25.37 -18.84
N PRO A 114 -36.95 25.71 -18.58
CA PRO A 114 -37.26 26.88 -17.79
C PRO A 114 -36.69 26.68 -16.39
N VAL A 115 -35.77 27.56 -15.99
CA VAL A 115 -35.28 27.60 -14.62
C VAL A 115 -36.48 27.91 -13.74
N SER A 116 -36.75 27.06 -12.75
CA SER A 116 -37.81 27.35 -11.77
C SER A 116 -37.55 28.74 -11.18
N PRO A 117 -38.57 29.60 -11.01
CA PRO A 117 -38.40 30.85 -10.29
C PRO A 117 -37.85 30.62 -8.86
N ASP A 118 -38.06 29.45 -8.27
CA ASP A 118 -37.47 29.06 -6.98
C ASP A 118 -35.95 28.83 -7.03
N ALA A 119 -35.42 28.58 -8.24
CA ALA A 119 -33.99 28.44 -8.50
C ALA A 119 -33.34 29.78 -8.91
N ALA A 120 -34.13 30.83 -9.14
CA ALA A 120 -33.63 32.19 -9.33
C ALA A 120 -33.14 32.73 -7.98
N ARG A 121 -31.89 32.39 -7.62
CA ARG A 121 -31.25 32.95 -6.44
C ARG A 121 -30.69 34.33 -6.75
N THR A 122 -30.91 35.28 -5.85
CA THR A 122 -30.23 36.57 -5.90
C THR A 122 -28.73 36.36 -5.63
N GLN A 123 -27.90 37.30 -6.09
CA GLN A 123 -26.46 37.27 -5.81
C GLN A 123 -26.17 37.16 -4.30
N ALA A 124 -26.98 37.82 -3.46
CA ALA A 124 -26.85 37.77 -2.01
C ALA A 124 -27.13 36.37 -1.44
N GLU A 125 -28.12 35.65 -1.98
CA GLU A 125 -28.46 34.28 -1.57
C GLU A 125 -27.38 33.27 -2.00
N ILE A 126 -26.76 33.49 -3.17
CA ILE A 126 -25.63 32.68 -3.63
C ILE A 126 -24.43 32.87 -2.69
N GLU A 127 -24.10 34.11 -2.32
CA GLU A 127 -22.99 34.38 -1.41
C GLU A 127 -23.28 33.84 0.00
N ALA A 128 -24.51 33.99 0.51
CA ALA A 128 -24.91 33.41 1.79
C ALA A 128 -24.79 31.87 1.79
N PHE A 129 -25.20 31.21 0.71
CA PHE A 129 -25.03 29.78 0.55
C PHE A 129 -23.55 29.37 0.47
N ALA A 130 -22.73 30.10 -0.30
CA ALA A 130 -21.29 29.87 -0.36
C ALA A 130 -20.63 30.04 1.01
N GLN A 131 -21.03 31.05 1.79
CA GLN A 131 -20.55 31.23 3.14
C GLN A 131 -20.92 30.05 4.06
N SER A 132 -22.16 29.56 3.97
CA SER A 132 -22.60 28.37 4.74
C SER A 132 -21.78 27.10 4.42
N LEU A 133 -21.26 26.98 3.19
CA LEU A 133 -20.38 25.89 2.81
C LEU A 133 -18.99 26.05 3.44
N ARG A 134 -18.45 27.27 3.45
CA ARG A 134 -17.16 27.59 4.09
C ARG A 134 -17.20 27.34 5.60
N ASP A 135 -18.29 27.74 6.25
CA ASP A 135 -18.46 27.56 7.69
C ASP A 135 -18.50 26.07 8.08
N ARG A 136 -19.17 25.24 7.26
CA ARG A 136 -19.20 23.77 7.45
C ARG A 136 -17.88 23.09 7.12
N ALA A 137 -17.09 23.66 6.22
CA ALA A 137 -15.77 23.14 5.86
C ALA A 137 -14.70 23.46 6.92
N LYS A 138 -15.03 24.26 7.94
CA LYS A 138 -14.14 24.52 9.07
C LYS A 138 -13.94 23.24 9.87
N ALA A 139 -12.69 22.77 9.94
CA ALA A 139 -12.34 21.57 10.68
C ALA A 139 -12.82 21.67 12.15
N PRO A 140 -13.36 20.59 12.74
CA PRO A 140 -13.72 20.56 14.14
C PRO A 140 -12.48 20.86 15.00
N PRO A 141 -12.66 21.47 16.19
CA PRO A 141 -11.54 21.72 17.09
C PRO A 141 -10.82 20.40 17.42
N PRO A 142 -9.49 20.43 17.61
CA PRO A 142 -8.73 19.24 17.92
C PRO A 142 -9.25 18.60 19.22
N LEU A 143 -9.47 17.28 19.18
CA LEU A 143 -9.81 16.50 20.37
C LEU A 143 -8.60 16.51 21.31
N ASP A 144 -8.82 16.75 22.61
CA ASP A 144 -7.77 16.57 23.62
C ASP A 144 -7.50 15.07 23.80
N CYS A 145 -6.38 14.58 23.28
CA CYS A 145 -5.97 13.18 23.35
C CYS A 145 -5.30 12.81 24.68
N ARG A 146 -5.33 13.68 25.71
CA ARG A 146 -4.76 13.36 27.02
C ARG A 146 -5.60 12.26 27.69
N PRO A 147 -4.96 11.20 28.24
CA PRO A 147 -5.67 10.21 29.04
C PRO A 147 -6.24 10.87 30.31
N ALA A 148 -7.50 10.57 30.63
CA ALA A 148 -8.10 10.96 31.90
C ALA A 148 -7.29 10.32 33.04
N ARG A 149 -6.90 11.14 34.03
CA ARG A 149 -6.22 10.69 35.25
C ARG A 149 -7.19 10.04 36.21
#